data_AF-A0A935K9P7-F1
#
_entry.id   AF-A0A935K9P7-F1
#
_cell.length_a   1.000
_cell.length_b   1.000
_cell.length_c   1.000
_cell.angle_alpha   90.00
_cell.angle_beta   90.00
_cell.angle_gamma   90.00
#
_symmetry.space_group_name_H-M   'P 1'
#
loop_
_entity.id
_entity.type
_entity.pdbx_description
1 polymer ?
#
loop_
_entity_poly.entity_id
_entity_poly.type
_entity_poly.pdbx_seq_one_letter_code
_entity_poly.pdbx_strand_id
1 'polypeptide(L)'
;MKTAIIRITILLIIVLSTKVFGQTDNRWFLLPDGLGFSNQLEYSYDTDTNNEIFENWLNLDYNKNIFSAGLRFEVFQPNDPDPSVSRGKVKYADIAYKYIGVDIGDVEEGLNITVGNFYKLFGRGLVLKSYEDRNIRIDNNLLGVKVEVNYKGFTLTALSGSIANIK
;
A
#
# COMPACT_ATOMS: atom_id res chain seq x y z
N MET A 1 -25.52 58.34 10.70
CA MET A 1 -24.88 57.02 10.96
C MET A 1 -23.97 56.73 9.78
N LYS A 2 -22.65 56.71 9.97
CA LYS A 2 -21.67 56.53 8.87
C LYS A 2 -21.45 55.04 8.61
N THR A 3 -21.77 54.58 7.41
CA THR A 3 -21.55 53.22 6.93
C THR A 3 -20.08 53.04 6.53
N ALA A 4 -19.37 52.11 7.16
CA ALA A 4 -17.99 51.76 6.81
C ALA A 4 -17.99 50.72 5.67
N ILE A 5 -17.31 51.04 4.56
CA ILE A 5 -17.13 50.15 3.43
C ILE A 5 -15.84 49.35 3.67
N ILE A 6 -15.98 48.06 3.96
CA ILE A 6 -14.85 47.12 4.13
C ILE A 6 -14.42 46.67 2.73
N ARG A 7 -13.21 47.04 2.30
CA ARG A 7 -12.59 46.52 1.07
C ARG A 7 -11.78 45.27 1.42
N ILE A 8 -12.22 44.11 0.92
CA ILE A 8 -11.50 42.84 1.03
C ILE A 8 -10.61 42.70 -0.20
N THR A 9 -9.29 42.77 -0.01
CA THR A 9 -8.31 42.49 -1.06
C THR A 9 -7.93 41.02 -0.98
N ILE A 10 -8.29 40.23 -1.99
CA ILE A 10 -7.92 38.82 -2.10
C ILE A 10 -6.53 38.74 -2.74
N LEU A 11 -5.54 38.24 -1.99
CA LEU A 11 -4.19 37.98 -2.49
C LEU A 11 -4.16 36.56 -3.09
N LEU A 12 -4.04 36.45 -4.41
CA LEU A 12 -3.91 35.17 -5.12
C LEU A 12 -2.42 34.76 -5.12
N ILE A 13 -2.05 33.76 -4.33
CA ILE A 13 -0.70 33.18 -4.35
C ILE A 13 -0.68 32.04 -5.38
N ILE A 14 -0.01 32.26 -6.51
CA ILE A 14 0.28 31.22 -7.51
C ILE A 14 1.60 30.57 -7.12
N VAL A 15 1.55 29.33 -6.61
CA VAL A 15 2.75 28.52 -6.38
C VAL A 15 3.08 27.77 -7.67
N LEU A 16 4.05 28.25 -8.45
CA LEU A 16 4.67 27.48 -9.53
C LEU A 16 5.62 26.45 -8.91
N SER A 17 5.27 25.17 -8.96
CA SER A 17 6.21 24.08 -8.65
C SER A 17 7.14 23.85 -9.85
N THR A 18 8.35 24.39 -9.82
CA THR A 18 9.40 23.97 -10.76
C THR A 18 9.94 22.61 -10.32
N LYS A 19 9.73 21.57 -11.14
CA LYS A 19 10.40 20.27 -10.97
C LYS A 19 11.86 20.46 -11.40
N VAL A 20 12.72 20.83 -10.45
CA VAL A 20 14.18 20.81 -10.66
C VAL A 20 14.66 19.37 -10.51
N PHE A 21 14.99 18.72 -11.63
CA PHE A 21 15.74 17.46 -11.62
C PHE A 21 17.23 17.78 -11.50
N GLY A 22 17.77 17.72 -10.29
CA GLY A 22 19.20 17.69 -10.04
C GLY A 22 19.65 16.24 -9.87
N GLN A 23 20.37 15.68 -10.83
CA GLN A 23 21.02 14.38 -10.69
C GLN A 23 22.38 14.60 -10.02
N THR A 24 22.48 14.27 -8.73
CA THR A 24 23.76 14.25 -8.00
C THR A 24 24.34 12.84 -8.12
N ASP A 25 25.47 12.71 -8.81
CA ASP A 25 26.16 11.45 -9.08
C ASP A 25 26.98 11.01 -7.84
N ASN A 26 26.30 10.51 -6.81
CA ASN A 26 26.90 9.82 -5.67
C ASN A 26 26.48 8.35 -5.72
N ARG A 27 27.26 7.51 -6.42
CA ARG A 27 26.99 6.06 -6.53
C ARG A 27 27.43 5.28 -5.30
N TRP A 28 26.80 5.56 -4.17
CA TRP A 28 26.76 4.63 -3.06
C TRP A 28 25.40 3.91 -3.11
N PHE A 29 25.45 2.63 -3.49
CA PHE A 29 24.32 1.69 -3.56
C PHE A 29 23.16 2.10 -4.50
N LEU A 30 23.30 1.76 -5.78
CA LEU A 30 22.18 1.76 -6.72
C LEU A 30 21.60 0.34 -6.81
N LEU A 31 20.32 0.18 -6.46
CA LEU A 31 19.60 -1.05 -6.75
C LEU A 31 19.52 -1.24 -8.27
N PRO A 32 19.48 -2.49 -8.77
CA PRO A 32 19.16 -2.76 -10.17
C PRO A 32 17.89 -2.03 -10.61
N ASP A 33 17.86 -1.58 -11.86
CA ASP A 33 16.69 -0.89 -12.40
C ASP A 33 15.39 -1.71 -12.20
N GLY A 34 14.37 -1.05 -11.66
CA GLY A 34 13.10 -1.65 -11.27
C GLY A 34 13.04 -2.29 -9.89
N LEU A 35 14.17 -2.51 -9.20
CA LEU A 35 14.18 -3.11 -7.85
C LEU A 35 13.94 -2.04 -6.77
N GLY A 36 12.90 -2.26 -5.97
CA GLY A 36 12.55 -1.49 -4.78
C GLY A 36 12.78 -2.30 -3.51
N PHE A 37 13.22 -1.61 -2.46
CA PHE A 37 13.41 -2.19 -1.13
C PHE A 37 12.87 -1.20 -0.10
N SER A 38 12.10 -1.69 0.87
CA SER A 38 11.68 -0.89 2.01
C SER A 38 11.61 -1.71 3.28
N ASN A 39 11.86 -1.06 4.41
CA ASN A 39 11.65 -1.64 5.73
C ASN A 39 10.85 -0.66 6.59
N GLN A 40 9.87 -1.17 7.33
CA GLN A 40 9.11 -0.42 8.31
C GLN A 40 9.15 -1.17 9.63
N LEU A 41 9.69 -0.54 10.66
CA LEU A 41 9.78 -1.05 12.02
C LEU A 41 8.86 -0.22 12.90
N GLU A 42 8.03 -0.89 13.70
CA GLU A 42 7.18 -0.25 14.68
C GLU A 42 7.34 -0.91 16.04
N TYR A 43 7.43 -0.08 17.07
CA TYR A 43 7.47 -0.51 18.47
C TYR A 43 6.46 0.31 19.25
N SER A 44 5.66 -0.36 20.06
CA SER A 44 4.67 0.26 20.93
C SER A 44 4.60 -0.47 22.26
N TYR A 45 4.23 0.24 23.31
CA TYR A 45 4.04 -0.31 24.63
C TYR A 45 2.63 -0.02 25.10
N ASP A 46 1.89 -1.08 25.43
CA ASP A 46 0.56 -1.01 25.99
C ASP A 46 0.68 -0.87 27.52
N THR A 47 0.29 0.28 28.04
CA THR A 47 0.35 0.60 29.47
C THR A 47 -0.70 -0.14 30.30
N ASP A 48 -1.81 -0.58 29.68
CA ASP A 48 -2.91 -1.24 30.37
C ASP A 48 -2.60 -2.73 30.56
N THR A 49 -2.03 -3.36 29.52
CA THR A 49 -1.65 -4.77 29.56
C THR A 49 -0.17 -5.02 29.93
N ASN A 50 0.63 -3.95 30.07
CA ASN A 50 2.07 -4.01 30.35
C ASN A 50 2.83 -4.85 29.29
N ASN A 51 2.39 -4.76 28.03
CA ASN A 51 2.94 -5.53 26.93
C ASN A 51 3.75 -4.64 25.98
N GLU A 52 4.88 -5.16 25.55
CA GLU A 52 5.68 -4.58 24.47
C GLU A 52 5.30 -5.23 23.14
N ILE A 53 4.94 -4.42 22.15
CA ILE A 53 4.56 -4.85 20.79
C ILE A 53 5.63 -4.40 19.81
N PHE A 54 6.09 -5.34 19.01
CA PHE A 54 7.07 -5.17 17.96
C PHE A 54 6.50 -5.67 16.64
N GLU A 55 6.64 -4.87 15.58
CA GLU A 55 6.28 -5.22 14.20
C GLU A 55 7.40 -4.79 13.24
N ASN A 56 7.68 -5.61 12.24
CA ASN A 56 8.60 -5.28 11.16
C ASN A 56 8.09 -5.82 9.82
N TRP A 57 8.08 -4.95 8.82
CA TRP A 57 7.72 -5.27 7.44
C TRP A 57 8.90 -4.99 6.54
N LEU A 58 9.40 -6.03 5.87
CA LEU A 58 10.48 -5.94 4.90
C LEU A 58 9.93 -6.25 3.52
N ASN A 59 9.91 -5.25 2.63
CA ASN A 59 9.44 -5.39 1.26
C ASN A 59 10.60 -5.44 0.28
N LEU A 60 10.46 -6.31 -0.71
CA LEU A 60 11.27 -6.38 -1.90
C LEU A 60 10.33 -6.40 -3.10
N ASP A 61 10.39 -5.37 -3.93
CA ASP A 61 9.53 -5.21 -5.10
C ASP A 61 10.37 -5.12 -6.35
N TYR A 62 9.88 -5.63 -7.46
CA TYR A 62 10.51 -5.53 -8.76
C TYR A 62 9.49 -5.11 -9.80
N ASN A 63 9.71 -3.98 -10.47
CA ASN A 63 8.83 -3.43 -11.48
C ASN A 63 9.63 -3.07 -12.72
N LYS A 64 9.33 -3.70 -13.86
CA LYS A 64 10.01 -3.43 -15.12
C LYS A 64 9.07 -3.56 -16.30
N ASN A 65 8.89 -2.46 -17.04
CA ASN A 65 7.96 -2.36 -18.15
C ASN A 65 6.55 -2.80 -17.70
N ILE A 66 6.04 -3.88 -18.30
CA ILE A 66 4.73 -4.46 -18.02
C ILE A 66 4.75 -5.45 -16.85
N PHE A 67 5.93 -5.84 -16.33
CA PHE A 67 6.03 -6.90 -15.32
C PHE A 67 6.24 -6.31 -13.93
N SER A 68 5.57 -6.90 -12.95
CA SER A 68 5.79 -6.65 -11.53
C SER A 68 5.92 -7.95 -10.76
N ALA A 69 6.68 -7.94 -9.66
CA ALA A 69 6.73 -9.00 -8.68
C ALA A 69 7.11 -8.40 -7.33
N GLY A 70 6.71 -9.04 -6.24
CA GLY A 70 7.11 -8.57 -4.92
C GLY A 70 7.01 -9.64 -3.85
N LEU A 71 7.76 -9.43 -2.78
CA LEU A 71 7.83 -10.26 -1.59
C LEU A 71 7.82 -9.36 -0.35
N ARG A 72 7.09 -9.78 0.68
CA ARG A 72 7.10 -9.15 2.00
C ARG A 72 7.37 -10.19 3.06
N PHE A 73 8.45 -9.98 3.81
CA PHE A 73 8.72 -10.71 5.03
C PHE A 73 8.21 -9.89 6.21
N GLU A 74 7.50 -10.53 7.11
CA GLU A 74 6.92 -9.86 8.27
C GLU A 74 7.31 -10.56 9.56
N VAL A 75 7.65 -9.76 10.57
CA VAL A 75 7.96 -10.22 11.91
C VAL A 75 7.13 -9.46 12.91
N PHE A 76 6.47 -10.16 13.84
CA PHE A 76 5.82 -9.49 14.96
C PHE A 76 5.87 -10.29 16.25
N GLN A 77 5.86 -9.57 17.38
CA GLN A 77 5.78 -10.12 18.73
C GLN A 77 5.33 -9.07 19.76
N PRO A 78 4.32 -9.37 20.60
CA PRO A 78 3.21 -10.27 20.29
C PRO A 78 2.35 -9.65 19.18
N ASN A 79 1.44 -10.43 18.60
CA ASN A 79 0.38 -9.88 17.75
C ASN A 79 -0.44 -8.84 18.51
N ASP A 80 -0.94 -7.85 17.76
CA ASP A 80 -1.80 -6.82 18.32
C ASP A 80 -3.02 -7.47 19.01
N PRO A 81 -3.32 -7.09 20.27
CA PRO A 81 -4.46 -7.61 21.00
C PRO A 81 -5.81 -7.15 20.42
N ASP A 82 -5.86 -6.13 19.55
CA ASP A 82 -7.08 -5.71 18.88
C ASP A 82 -7.63 -6.84 17.99
N PRO A 83 -8.81 -7.42 18.28
CA PRO A 83 -9.39 -8.50 17.48
C PRO A 83 -9.69 -8.08 16.03
N SER A 84 -9.79 -6.78 15.75
CA SER A 84 -10.00 -6.23 14.40
C SER A 84 -8.74 -6.31 13.53
N VAL A 85 -7.58 -6.46 14.18
CA VAL A 85 -6.25 -6.48 13.57
C VAL A 85 -5.55 -7.82 13.82
N SER A 86 -6.09 -8.62 14.75
CA SER A 86 -5.48 -9.85 15.22
C SER A 86 -5.25 -10.86 14.10
N ARG A 87 -3.99 -11.26 13.96
CA ARG A 87 -3.48 -12.17 12.93
C ARG A 87 -3.50 -13.64 13.36
N GLY A 88 -4.22 -13.98 14.43
CA GLY A 88 -4.40 -15.36 14.93
C GLY A 88 -3.18 -16.02 15.58
N LYS A 89 -2.03 -15.36 15.61
CA LYS A 89 -0.75 -15.91 16.09
C LYS A 89 -0.19 -15.04 17.20
N VAL A 90 0.57 -15.59 18.14
CA VAL A 90 1.23 -14.76 19.18
C VAL A 90 2.54 -14.17 18.66
N LYS A 91 3.31 -14.93 17.90
CA LYS A 91 4.54 -14.47 17.23
C LYS A 91 4.51 -14.91 15.79
N TYR A 92 5.18 -14.17 14.91
CA TYR A 92 5.26 -14.51 13.50
C TYR A 92 6.56 -14.00 12.90
N ALA A 93 7.07 -14.76 11.94
CA ALA A 93 8.27 -14.46 11.16
C ALA A 93 8.20 -15.29 9.88
N ASP A 94 7.55 -14.78 8.83
CA ASP A 94 7.39 -15.51 7.56
C ASP A 94 7.11 -14.54 6.40
N ILE A 95 7.15 -15.04 5.17
CA ILE A 95 6.74 -14.33 3.96
C ILE A 95 5.21 -14.23 3.95
N ALA A 96 4.69 -13.06 4.32
CA ALA A 96 3.26 -12.80 4.40
C ALA A 96 2.64 -12.37 3.07
N TYR A 97 3.46 -11.83 2.15
CA TYR A 97 2.98 -11.32 0.87
C TYR A 97 3.93 -11.75 -0.25
N LYS A 98 3.38 -12.27 -1.34
CA LYS A 98 4.13 -12.59 -2.56
C LYS A 98 3.24 -12.50 -3.78
N TYR A 99 3.71 -11.83 -4.83
CA TYR A 99 2.92 -11.71 -6.04
C TYR A 99 3.79 -11.62 -7.29
N ILE A 100 3.16 -11.92 -8.42
CA ILE A 100 3.60 -11.55 -9.75
C ILE A 100 2.45 -10.85 -10.46
N GLY A 101 2.76 -9.89 -11.30
CA GLY A 101 1.78 -9.10 -12.00
C GLY A 101 2.22 -8.70 -13.40
N VAL A 102 1.23 -8.45 -14.24
CA VAL A 102 1.39 -7.93 -15.59
C VAL A 102 0.43 -6.77 -15.79
N ASP A 103 0.92 -5.65 -16.29
CA ASP A 103 0.14 -4.46 -16.60
C ASP A 103 0.43 -4.00 -18.03
N ILE A 104 -0.58 -4.05 -18.90
CA ILE A 104 -0.45 -3.79 -20.34
C ILE A 104 -1.47 -2.74 -20.73
N GLY A 105 -1.04 -1.81 -21.59
CA GLY A 105 -1.90 -0.77 -22.16
C GLY A 105 -1.76 0.55 -21.42
N ASP A 106 -2.83 1.33 -21.42
CA ASP A 106 -2.88 2.64 -20.78
C ASP A 106 -4.13 2.79 -19.90
N VAL A 107 -4.40 4.03 -19.48
CA VAL A 107 -5.51 4.36 -18.59
C VAL A 107 -6.88 4.17 -19.27
N GLU A 108 -6.96 4.30 -20.60
CA GLU A 108 -8.21 4.17 -21.35
C GLU A 108 -8.47 2.73 -21.79
N GLU A 109 -7.42 2.02 -22.21
CA GLU A 109 -7.46 0.65 -22.70
C GLU A 109 -6.32 -0.16 -22.08
N GLY A 110 -6.62 -0.89 -21.00
CA GLY A 110 -5.60 -1.56 -20.20
C GLY A 110 -6.06 -2.87 -19.56
N LEU A 111 -5.10 -3.75 -19.31
CA LEU A 111 -5.26 -5.05 -18.66
C LEU A 111 -4.20 -5.19 -17.55
N ASN A 112 -4.66 -5.31 -16.32
CA ASN A 112 -3.84 -5.61 -15.16
C ASN A 112 -4.21 -7.00 -14.61
N ILE A 113 -3.22 -7.88 -14.49
CA ILE A 113 -3.37 -9.22 -13.91
C ILE A 113 -2.40 -9.34 -12.75
N THR A 114 -2.88 -9.81 -11.61
CA THR A 114 -2.04 -10.15 -10.44
C THR A 114 -2.32 -11.58 -10.01
N VAL A 115 -1.27 -12.36 -9.78
CA VAL A 115 -1.33 -13.71 -9.21
C VAL A 115 -0.50 -13.74 -7.93
N GLY A 116 -1.09 -14.24 -6.85
CA GLY A 116 -0.49 -14.23 -5.51
C GLY A 116 -1.29 -13.36 -4.56
N ASN A 117 -0.60 -12.66 -3.68
CA ASN A 117 -1.23 -11.75 -2.73
C ASN A 117 -1.61 -10.43 -3.41
N PHE A 118 -2.80 -9.93 -3.10
CA PHE A 118 -3.28 -8.64 -3.60
C PHE A 118 -4.25 -7.97 -2.63
N TYR A 119 -4.40 -6.66 -2.81
CA TYR A 119 -5.41 -5.84 -2.15
C TYR A 119 -6.46 -5.38 -3.16
N LYS A 120 -7.71 -5.22 -2.70
CA LYS A 120 -8.78 -4.59 -3.49
C LYS A 120 -9.84 -3.97 -2.59
N LEU A 121 -10.17 -2.72 -2.92
CA LEU A 121 -11.29 -1.99 -2.36
C LEU A 121 -12.33 -1.75 -3.46
N PHE A 122 -13.58 -2.18 -3.24
CA PHE A 122 -14.69 -1.83 -4.14
C PHE A 122 -15.45 -0.62 -3.59
N GLY A 123 -15.45 0.48 -4.35
CA GLY A 123 -16.11 1.72 -3.97
C GLY A 123 -15.57 2.27 -2.66
N ARG A 124 -16.38 2.22 -1.58
CA ARG A 124 -15.99 2.62 -0.22
C ARG A 124 -15.64 1.43 0.69
N GLY A 125 -15.54 0.23 0.13
CA GLY A 125 -15.26 -0.99 0.89
C GLY A 125 -16.49 -1.71 1.44
N LEU A 126 -17.71 -1.38 0.98
CA LEU A 126 -18.94 -2.04 1.46
C LEU A 126 -19.07 -3.48 0.95
N VAL A 127 -18.59 -3.76 -0.27
CA VAL A 127 -18.62 -5.11 -0.87
C VAL A 127 -17.35 -5.89 -0.53
N LEU A 128 -16.19 -5.23 -0.63
CA LEU A 128 -14.89 -5.81 -0.30
C LEU A 128 -13.95 -4.71 0.18
N LYS A 129 -13.32 -4.94 1.32
CA LYS A 129 -12.33 -4.05 1.94
C LYS A 129 -11.05 -4.84 2.27
N SER A 130 -10.27 -5.14 1.25
CA SER A 130 -8.92 -5.69 1.40
C SER A 130 -7.92 -4.56 1.19
N TYR A 131 -7.19 -4.20 2.25
CA TYR A 131 -6.23 -3.10 2.25
C TYR A 131 -5.16 -3.29 3.30
N GLU A 132 -4.12 -2.49 3.16
CA GLU A 132 -3.03 -2.32 4.11
C GLU A 132 -3.06 -0.89 4.64
N ASP A 133 -3.00 -0.74 5.95
CA ASP A 133 -2.73 0.52 6.63
C ASP A 133 -1.89 0.23 7.87
N ARG A 134 -0.59 0.52 7.77
CA ARG A 134 0.37 0.21 8.81
C ARG A 134 0.24 1.08 10.05
N ASN A 135 -0.27 2.30 9.93
CA ASN A 135 -0.43 3.20 11.08
C ASN A 135 -1.44 2.63 12.10
N ILE A 136 -2.39 1.84 11.61
CA ILE A 136 -3.39 1.13 12.41
C ILE A 136 -3.19 -0.39 12.34
N ARG A 137 -2.00 -0.84 11.88
CA ARG A 137 -1.56 -2.24 11.78
C ARG A 137 -2.46 -3.17 10.97
N ILE A 138 -3.35 -2.64 10.14
CA ILE A 138 -4.26 -3.45 9.31
C ILE A 138 -3.53 -3.99 8.08
N ASP A 139 -3.62 -5.31 7.88
CA ASP A 139 -3.20 -5.99 6.66
C ASP A 139 -4.19 -7.12 6.34
N ASN A 140 -5.15 -6.83 5.47
CA ASN A 140 -6.18 -7.77 5.07
C ASN A 140 -6.00 -8.19 3.61
N ASN A 141 -4.84 -8.75 3.27
CA ASN A 141 -4.58 -9.19 1.90
C ASN A 141 -5.33 -10.48 1.53
N LEU A 142 -5.62 -10.61 0.23
CA LEU A 142 -6.20 -11.79 -0.39
C LEU A 142 -5.10 -12.58 -1.11
N LEU A 143 -5.24 -13.89 -1.20
CA LEU A 143 -4.38 -14.77 -1.99
C LEU A 143 -5.19 -15.40 -3.13
N GLY A 144 -4.77 -15.18 -4.38
CA GLY A 144 -5.40 -15.78 -5.54
C GLY A 144 -5.05 -15.08 -6.84
N VAL A 145 -6.06 -14.80 -7.66
CA VAL A 145 -5.94 -14.12 -8.95
C VAL A 145 -6.86 -12.91 -9.00
N LYS A 146 -6.31 -11.78 -9.47
CA LYS A 146 -7.04 -10.56 -9.75
C LYS A 146 -6.82 -10.17 -11.22
N VAL A 147 -7.90 -9.82 -11.90
CA VAL A 147 -7.89 -9.28 -13.26
C VAL A 147 -8.69 -7.98 -13.28
N GLU A 148 -8.09 -6.94 -13.83
CA GLU A 148 -8.72 -5.62 -14.02
C GLU A 148 -8.59 -5.24 -15.48
N VAL A 149 -9.71 -4.91 -16.12
CA VAL A 149 -9.77 -4.48 -17.52
C VAL A 149 -10.41 -3.11 -17.56
N ASN A 150 -9.74 -2.18 -18.22
CA ASN A 150 -10.29 -0.86 -18.56
C ASN A 150 -10.49 -0.79 -20.08
N TYR A 151 -11.66 -0.34 -20.50
CA TYR A 151 -11.96 -0.09 -21.91
C TYR A 151 -12.91 1.09 -22.05
N LYS A 152 -12.41 2.22 -22.55
CA LYS A 152 -13.21 3.41 -22.89
C LYS A 152 -14.16 3.86 -21.76
N GLY A 153 -13.62 3.92 -20.54
CA GLY A 153 -14.37 4.32 -19.34
C GLY A 153 -15.20 3.21 -18.68
N PHE A 154 -15.21 2.00 -19.24
CA PHE A 154 -15.74 0.81 -18.57
C PHE A 154 -14.63 0.08 -17.83
N THR A 155 -14.83 -0.20 -16.54
CA THR A 155 -13.89 -0.98 -15.71
C THR A 155 -14.56 -2.28 -15.26
N LEU A 156 -13.93 -3.39 -15.60
CA LEU A 156 -14.29 -4.72 -15.09
C LEU A 156 -13.19 -5.20 -14.15
N THR A 157 -13.56 -5.59 -12.93
CA THR A 157 -12.66 -6.29 -12.02
C THR A 157 -13.23 -7.67 -11.71
N ALA A 158 -12.42 -8.71 -11.90
CA ALA A 158 -12.71 -10.07 -11.51
C ALA A 158 -11.63 -10.58 -10.53
N LEU A 159 -12.06 -11.24 -9.46
CA LEU A 159 -11.18 -11.76 -8.41
C LEU A 159 -11.57 -13.20 -8.10
N SER A 160 -10.59 -14.04 -7.78
CA SER A 160 -10.80 -15.38 -7.24
C SER A 160 -9.70 -15.70 -6.22
N GLY A 161 -10.04 -16.28 -5.07
CA GLY A 161 -9.07 -16.56 -4.02
C GLY A 161 -9.69 -16.66 -2.63
N SER A 162 -8.83 -16.63 -1.61
CA SER A 162 -9.20 -16.63 -0.20
C SER A 162 -8.47 -15.54 0.57
N ILE A 163 -8.88 -15.27 1.80
CA ILE A 163 -8.12 -14.41 2.71
C ILE A 163 -6.82 -15.13 3.09
N ALA A 164 -5.68 -14.44 3.02
CA ALA A 164 -4.38 -15.07 3.25
C ALA A 164 -4.05 -15.25 4.74
N ASN A 165 -4.52 -14.33 5.59
CA ASN A 165 -4.17 -14.26 7.01
C ASN A 165 -5.05 -15.13 7.94
N ILE A 166 -5.83 -16.08 7.40
CA ILE A 166 -6.62 -17.02 8.22
C ILE A 166 -5.77 -18.28 8.52
N LYS A 167 -5.08 -18.29 9.67
CA LYS A 167 -4.63 -19.51 10.37
C LYS A 167 -4.54 -19.29 11.85
#